data_AF-A0AAV8YUP3-F1
#
_entry.id   AF-A0AAV8YUP3-F1
#
_cell.length_a   1.000
_cell.length_b   1.000
_cell.length_c   1.000
_cell.angle_alpha   90.00
_cell.angle_beta   90.00
_cell.angle_gamma   90.00
#
_symmetry.space_group_name_H-M   'P 1'
#
loop_
_entity.id
_entity.type
_entity.pdbx_description
1 polymer ?
#
loop_
_entity_poly.entity_id
_entity_poly.type
_entity_poly.pdbx_seq_one_letter_code
_entity_poly.pdbx_strand_id
1 'polypeptide(L)'
;MDNYNKILLIEPESRTLIACGSLAQGACYKYKLANVTAEPEFIPKSIAANDANASTYAYIGPRKYNLWGRSNILYVGTTFTNNGEYRHDVPAIASRDLDSLEIADKQSLLSIDVKYRDHFIVQYVYGFNASDYASSPTCPARRSRATCRGLRTCINDANYDSYTEVTLQCVDADVKYNLVQDAKIAFPARSSPRPWASPRSPVLVAVFRPAKGITNEPQNHSALCLYPLRDIEGKFIENIHMCFNGSVKYRNMGYVSGPVLDGKCPTSGSAGNIPNFCERVTPLVATAALAFPNISLSAVATASTGRHVLAFLGTTDGRIKKVLLSGPSRPNTRRSSSTGQRHPARHDAVADRRFSLRPFHVQGDKSRADWLSKNLFVMS
;
A
#
# COMPACT_ATOMS: atom_id res chain seq x y z
N MET A 1 3.53 24.11 21.15
CA MET A 1 3.86 22.81 20.54
C MET A 1 2.74 22.47 19.58
N ASP A 2 3.08 22.11 18.34
CA ASP A 2 2.07 21.84 17.32
C ASP A 2 1.65 20.37 17.36
N ASN A 3 0.36 20.11 17.12
CA ASN A 3 -0.18 18.75 17.02
C ASN A 3 -0.46 18.39 15.56
N TYR A 4 0.40 17.57 14.96
CA TYR A 4 0.25 17.13 13.59
C TYR A 4 -0.70 15.93 13.54
N ASN A 5 -1.79 16.03 12.78
CA ASN A 5 -2.68 14.89 12.57
C ASN A 5 -1.96 13.79 11.75
N LYS A 6 -2.01 12.56 12.26
CA LYS A 6 -1.34 11.38 11.71
C LYS A 6 -2.30 10.33 11.17
N ILE A 7 -3.45 10.19 11.83
CA ILE A 7 -4.52 9.27 11.44
C ILE A 7 -5.82 10.06 11.46
N LEU A 8 -6.65 9.85 10.44
CA LEU A 8 -8.01 10.34 10.37
C LEU A 8 -8.87 9.29 9.66
N LEU A 9 -9.69 8.58 10.42
CA LEU A 9 -10.47 7.44 9.92
C LEU A 9 -11.91 7.50 10.41
N ILE A 10 -12.83 7.14 9.52
CA ILE A 10 -14.25 7.00 9.83
C ILE A 10 -14.52 5.53 10.08
N GLU A 11 -15.03 5.20 11.25
CA GLU A 11 -15.61 3.90 11.54
C GLU A 11 -17.11 3.93 11.22
N PRO A 12 -17.55 3.23 10.16
CA PRO A 12 -18.92 3.37 9.66
C PRO A 12 -19.97 2.74 10.58
N GLU A 13 -19.61 1.68 11.33
CA GLU A 13 -20.55 0.93 12.17
C GLU A 13 -20.91 1.71 13.44
N SER A 14 -19.90 2.14 14.21
CA SER A 14 -20.10 2.96 15.41
C SER A 14 -20.39 4.44 15.12
N ARG A 15 -20.24 4.88 13.86
CA ARG A 15 -20.29 6.29 13.44
C ARG A 15 -19.33 7.18 14.24
N THR A 16 -18.12 6.69 14.42
CA THR A 16 -17.04 7.39 15.14
C THR A 16 -15.96 7.86 14.19
N LEU A 17 -15.41 9.04 14.44
CA LEU A 17 -14.20 9.55 13.79
C LEU A 17 -13.02 9.32 14.73
N ILE A 18 -12.03 8.57 14.27
CA ILE A 18 -10.78 8.33 14.99
C ILE A 18 -9.73 9.30 14.45
N ALA A 19 -9.18 10.15 15.31
CA ALA A 19 -8.10 11.07 14.96
C ALA A 19 -6.92 10.92 15.89
N CYS A 20 -5.73 10.66 15.36
CA CYS A 20 -4.50 10.53 16.14
C CYS A 20 -3.53 11.66 15.80
N GLY A 21 -2.90 12.22 16.83
CA GLY A 21 -1.96 13.34 16.72
C GLY A 21 -0.51 12.89 16.85
N SER A 22 0.42 13.85 16.75
CA SER A 22 1.84 13.64 17.08
C SER A 22 2.15 13.89 18.55
N LEU A 23 1.28 14.60 19.28
CA LEU A 23 1.44 14.85 20.71
C LEU A 23 1.09 13.61 21.55
N ALA A 24 1.45 13.65 22.83
CA ALA A 24 1.20 12.58 23.80
C ALA A 24 1.62 11.18 23.26
N GLN A 25 2.82 11.12 22.66
CA GLN A 25 3.39 9.90 22.09
C GLN A 25 2.56 9.24 20.98
N GLY A 26 1.76 10.02 20.25
CA GLY A 26 0.94 9.50 19.16
C GLY A 26 -0.46 9.08 19.59
N ALA A 27 -1.01 9.72 20.63
CA ALA A 27 -2.33 9.40 21.17
C ALA A 27 -3.47 9.74 20.22
N CYS A 28 -4.62 9.11 20.46
CA CYS A 28 -5.81 9.23 19.63
C CYS A 28 -6.99 9.80 20.41
N TYR A 29 -7.93 10.37 19.66
CA TYR A 29 -9.21 10.86 20.11
C TYR A 29 -10.31 10.23 19.27
N LYS A 30 -11.43 9.93 19.90
CA LYS A 30 -12.65 9.49 19.23
C LYS A 30 -13.72 10.57 19.32
N TYR A 31 -14.23 10.96 18.15
CA TYR A 31 -15.28 11.95 18.02
C TYR A 31 -16.56 11.28 17.50
N LYS A 32 -17.71 11.74 17.97
CA LYS A 32 -19.00 11.33 17.38
C LYS A 32 -19.14 12.00 16.01
N LEU A 33 -19.37 11.24 14.94
CA LEU A 33 -19.52 11.83 13.60
C LEU A 33 -20.72 12.79 13.50
N ALA A 34 -21.77 12.55 14.29
CA ALA A 34 -22.93 13.42 14.33
C ALA A 34 -22.59 14.84 14.84
N ASN A 35 -21.58 14.96 15.69
CA ASN A 35 -21.10 16.25 16.18
C ASN A 35 -19.63 16.16 16.60
N VAL A 36 -18.74 16.55 15.70
CA VAL A 36 -17.29 16.54 15.92
C VAL A 36 -16.79 17.64 16.86
N THR A 37 -17.64 18.61 17.22
CA THR A 37 -17.28 19.65 18.21
C THR A 37 -17.64 19.26 19.64
N ALA A 38 -18.35 18.15 19.83
CA ALA A 38 -18.58 17.59 21.16
C ALA A 38 -17.26 17.11 21.78
N GLU A 39 -17.22 17.01 23.10
CA GLU A 39 -16.03 16.52 23.82
C GLU A 39 -15.66 15.11 23.33
N PRO A 40 -14.43 14.92 22.81
CA PRO A 40 -13.97 13.62 22.35
C PRO A 40 -13.54 12.74 23.51
N GLU A 41 -13.63 11.43 23.31
CA GLU A 41 -12.99 10.46 24.18
C GLU A 41 -11.48 10.43 23.89
N PHE A 42 -10.67 10.73 24.91
CA PHE A 42 -9.22 10.67 24.82
C PHE A 42 -8.71 9.26 25.09
N ILE A 43 -7.91 8.71 24.17
CA ILE A 43 -7.30 7.40 24.28
C ILE A 43 -5.78 7.57 24.53
N PRO A 44 -5.29 7.44 25.78
CA PRO A 44 -3.90 7.69 26.15
C PRO A 44 -2.99 6.51 25.78
N LYS A 45 -2.97 6.13 24.50
CA LYS A 45 -2.18 5.02 23.97
C LYS A 45 -1.29 5.52 22.84
N SER A 46 -0.02 5.13 22.87
CA SER A 46 0.93 5.48 21.82
C SER A 46 0.63 4.65 20.55
N ILE A 47 -0.02 5.27 19.57
CA ILE A 47 -0.50 4.59 18.34
C ILE A 47 0.23 5.14 17.12
N ALA A 48 0.20 6.46 16.93
CA ALA A 48 0.80 7.14 15.79
C ALA A 48 2.25 7.57 16.03
N ALA A 49 2.93 8.02 14.97
CA ALA A 49 4.28 8.55 15.09
C ALA A 49 4.24 9.94 15.73
N ASN A 50 5.11 10.16 16.71
CA ASN A 50 5.17 11.39 17.51
C ASN A 50 6.06 12.51 16.91
N ASP A 51 6.37 12.42 15.62
CA ASP A 51 7.22 13.36 14.89
C ASP A 51 6.45 13.92 13.69
N ALA A 52 6.68 15.17 13.29
CA ALA A 52 5.93 15.82 12.20
C ALA A 52 6.06 15.09 10.86
N ASN A 53 7.24 14.55 10.54
CA ASN A 53 7.57 13.98 9.22
C ASN A 53 7.54 12.45 9.19
N ALA A 54 7.63 11.80 10.35
CA ALA A 54 7.50 10.35 10.43
C ALA A 54 6.10 9.90 9.99
N SER A 55 6.04 8.91 9.11
CA SER A 55 4.78 8.45 8.55
C SER A 55 4.00 7.58 9.53
N THR A 56 2.68 7.65 9.42
CA THR A 56 1.76 6.72 10.05
C THR A 56 0.68 6.45 9.04
N TYR A 57 0.37 5.18 8.82
CA TYR A 57 -0.74 4.78 7.99
C TYR A 57 -1.67 3.89 8.80
N ALA A 58 -2.97 4.08 8.65
CA ALA A 58 -3.94 3.21 9.27
C ALA A 58 -5.15 3.00 8.37
N TYR A 59 -5.78 1.84 8.49
CA TYR A 59 -7.05 1.54 7.84
C TYR A 59 -7.85 0.54 8.67
N ILE A 60 -9.16 0.54 8.45
CA ILE A 60 -10.09 -0.38 9.10
C ILE A 60 -10.32 -1.57 8.17
N GLY A 61 -10.17 -2.78 8.70
CA GLY A 61 -10.39 -4.02 7.97
C GLY A 61 -11.07 -5.09 8.84
N PRO A 62 -11.65 -6.13 8.23
CA PRO A 62 -12.35 -7.16 8.98
C PRO A 62 -11.38 -8.00 9.80
N ARG A 63 -11.85 -8.58 10.90
CA ARG A 63 -11.19 -9.66 11.65
C ARG A 63 -11.91 -10.97 11.33
N LYS A 64 -11.23 -11.97 10.75
CA LYS A 64 -11.89 -13.23 10.30
C LYS A 64 -11.44 -14.49 11.04
N TYR A 65 -10.51 -14.38 11.99
CA TYR A 65 -10.11 -15.51 12.84
C TYR A 65 -11.02 -15.77 14.04
N ASN A 66 -11.93 -14.85 14.39
CA ASN A 66 -12.96 -15.10 15.39
C ASN A 66 -14.30 -15.41 14.69
N LEU A 67 -14.76 -16.65 14.82
CA LEU A 67 -16.00 -17.13 14.17
C LEU A 67 -17.27 -16.52 14.77
N TRP A 68 -17.21 -16.00 16.00
CA TRP A 68 -18.36 -15.49 16.75
C TRP A 68 -18.45 -13.97 16.82
N GLY A 69 -17.45 -13.25 16.31
CA GLY A 69 -17.41 -11.79 16.30
C GLY A 69 -16.86 -11.28 14.99
N ARG A 70 -17.75 -10.91 14.05
CA ARG A 70 -17.38 -10.12 12.89
C ARG A 70 -17.22 -8.66 13.33
N SER A 71 -16.14 -8.34 14.03
CA SER A 71 -15.74 -6.95 14.26
C SER A 71 -14.65 -6.55 13.28
N ASN A 72 -14.70 -5.32 12.80
CA ASN A 72 -13.55 -4.73 12.13
C ASN A 72 -12.48 -4.40 13.19
N ILE A 73 -11.23 -4.33 12.76
CA ILE A 73 -10.08 -3.93 13.56
C ILE A 73 -9.30 -2.85 12.82
N LEU A 74 -8.51 -2.09 13.58
CA LEU A 74 -7.65 -1.06 13.08
C LEU A 74 -6.25 -1.63 12.81
N TYR A 75 -5.84 -1.62 11.55
CA TYR A 75 -4.46 -1.93 11.16
C TYR A 75 -3.66 -0.64 11.14
N VAL A 76 -2.53 -0.60 11.85
CA VAL A 76 -1.67 0.57 11.95
C VAL A 76 -0.25 0.21 11.56
N GLY A 77 0.37 1.01 10.70
CA GLY A 77 1.79 1.02 10.41
C GLY A 77 2.42 2.34 10.85
N THR A 78 3.42 2.30 11.72
CA THR A 78 4.00 3.50 12.35
C THR A 78 5.52 3.53 12.19
N THR A 79 6.03 4.59 11.57
CA THR A 79 7.49 4.81 11.43
C THR A 79 8.14 5.01 12.78
N PHE A 80 9.23 4.28 13.04
CA PHE A 80 10.06 4.47 14.23
C PHE A 80 10.63 5.89 14.30
N THR A 81 10.52 6.53 15.46
CA THR A 81 11.10 7.82 15.77
C THR A 81 12.08 7.64 16.92
N ASN A 82 13.11 8.48 17.04
CA ASN A 82 14.01 8.43 18.19
C ASN A 82 13.67 9.52 19.23
N ASN A 83 12.40 9.93 19.26
CA ASN A 83 11.92 11.06 20.05
C ASN A 83 11.26 10.53 21.33
N GLY A 84 12.05 10.29 22.37
CA GLY A 84 11.55 9.87 23.69
C GLY A 84 11.65 8.37 23.97
N GLU A 85 11.70 8.04 25.26
CA GLU A 85 11.99 6.70 25.78
C GLU A 85 10.89 5.67 25.47
N TYR A 86 9.62 6.11 25.51
CA TYR A 86 8.45 5.25 25.29
C TYR A 86 8.23 4.83 23.83
N ARG A 87 9.05 5.33 22.90
CA ARG A 87 8.87 5.01 21.48
C ARG A 87 9.20 3.56 21.15
N HIS A 88 9.95 2.90 22.02
CA HIS A 88 10.28 1.48 21.90
C HIS A 88 9.04 0.57 22.03
N ASP A 89 7.99 1.04 22.68
CA ASP A 89 6.75 0.29 22.91
C ASP A 89 5.74 0.41 21.76
N VAL A 90 5.99 1.30 20.80
CA VAL A 90 5.11 1.50 19.66
C VAL A 90 5.55 0.58 18.51
N PRO A 91 4.76 -0.46 18.18
CA PRO A 91 5.11 -1.42 17.15
C PRO A 91 5.19 -0.75 15.77
N ALA A 92 5.96 -1.36 14.87
CA ALA A 92 6.05 -0.93 13.48
C ALA A 92 4.75 -1.24 12.74
N ILE A 93 4.16 -2.42 12.97
CA ILE A 93 2.84 -2.79 12.44
C ILE A 93 2.05 -3.45 13.57
N ALA A 94 0.77 -3.08 13.73
CA ALA A 94 -0.10 -3.74 14.70
C ALA A 94 -1.56 -3.77 14.24
N SER A 95 -2.27 -4.81 14.66
CA SER A 95 -3.74 -4.86 14.64
C SER A 95 -4.26 -4.43 16.01
N ARG A 96 -5.19 -3.50 16.02
CA ARG A 96 -5.78 -2.93 17.23
C ARG A 96 -7.30 -3.07 17.21
N ASP A 97 -7.87 -3.32 18.37
CA ASP A 97 -9.31 -3.33 18.56
C ASP A 97 -9.90 -1.93 18.27
N LEU A 98 -11.10 -1.85 17.69
CA LEU A 98 -11.68 -0.54 17.34
C LEU A 98 -12.21 0.21 18.56
N ASP A 99 -12.70 -0.48 19.58
CA ASP A 99 -13.33 0.13 20.75
C ASP A 99 -12.27 0.69 21.71
N SER A 100 -11.27 -0.11 22.04
CA SER A 100 -10.22 0.27 23.01
C SER A 100 -8.95 0.83 22.37
N LEU A 101 -8.72 0.59 21.07
CA LEU A 101 -7.45 0.80 20.38
C LEU A 101 -6.26 0.07 21.01
N GLU A 102 -6.52 -0.92 21.87
CA GLU A 102 -5.51 -1.85 22.37
C GLU A 102 -5.12 -2.86 21.31
N ILE A 103 -3.98 -3.55 21.50
CA ILE A 103 -3.56 -4.59 20.57
C ILE A 103 -4.62 -5.70 20.59
N ALA A 104 -5.14 -6.06 19.41
CA ALA A 104 -6.30 -6.95 19.27
C ALA A 104 -6.03 -8.38 19.78
N ASP A 105 -4.77 -8.80 19.76
CA ASP A 105 -4.28 -10.08 20.31
C ASP A 105 -2.82 -9.95 20.74
N LYS A 106 -2.33 -10.79 21.66
CA LYS A 106 -0.98 -10.63 22.27
C LYS A 106 0.16 -10.66 21.24
N GLN A 107 -0.03 -11.33 20.11
CA GLN A 107 0.94 -11.45 19.02
C GLN A 107 0.51 -10.69 17.75
N SER A 108 -0.52 -9.86 17.84
CA SER A 108 -1.00 -9.02 16.72
C SER A 108 -0.10 -7.80 16.45
N LEU A 109 1.22 -7.92 16.61
CA LEU A 109 2.16 -6.83 16.40
C LEU A 109 3.50 -7.32 15.82
N LEU A 110 4.15 -6.43 15.08
CA LEU A 110 5.49 -6.58 14.54
C LEU A 110 6.29 -5.34 14.88
N SER A 111 7.52 -5.55 15.34
CA SER A 111 8.47 -4.49 15.66
C SER A 111 9.71 -4.62 14.77
N ILE A 112 10.47 -3.53 14.66
CA ILE A 112 11.80 -3.58 14.04
C ILE A 112 12.78 -3.94 15.15
N ASP A 113 13.63 -4.93 14.90
CA ASP A 113 14.66 -5.37 15.84
C ASP A 113 15.57 -4.19 16.21
N VAL A 114 15.95 -4.14 17.49
CA VAL A 114 16.74 -3.07 18.10
C VAL A 114 18.05 -2.80 17.33
N LYS A 115 18.63 -3.83 16.68
CA LYS A 115 19.84 -3.74 15.87
C LYS A 115 19.65 -2.89 14.60
N TYR A 116 18.43 -2.78 14.09
CA TYR A 116 18.14 -2.12 12.82
C TYR A 116 17.35 -0.83 12.99
N ARG A 117 16.52 -0.69 14.03
CA ARG A 117 15.53 0.39 14.15
C ARG A 117 16.06 1.83 14.04
N ASP A 118 17.32 2.07 14.40
CA ASP A 118 17.92 3.42 14.36
C ASP A 118 18.38 3.84 12.95
N HIS A 119 18.55 2.87 12.03
CA HIS A 119 19.09 3.11 10.69
C HIS A 119 18.20 2.54 9.57
N PHE A 120 17.32 1.60 9.89
CA PHE A 120 16.32 1.03 9.01
C PHE A 120 14.98 1.67 9.34
N ILE A 121 14.76 2.86 8.79
CA ILE A 121 13.52 3.59 8.96
C ILE A 121 12.53 3.10 7.91
N VAL A 122 11.25 3.04 8.24
CA VAL A 122 10.23 2.45 7.38
C VAL A 122 9.15 3.47 7.12
N GLN A 123 8.88 3.80 5.85
CA GLN A 123 7.85 4.75 5.45
C GLN A 123 6.60 4.01 4.96
N TYR A 124 5.48 4.23 5.64
CA TYR A 124 4.19 3.65 5.30
C TYR A 124 3.44 4.62 4.39
N VAL A 125 3.23 4.22 3.12
CA VAL A 125 2.69 5.13 2.09
C VAL A 125 1.19 4.93 1.90
N TYR A 126 0.74 3.67 1.88
CA TYR A 126 -0.66 3.34 1.67
C TYR A 126 -1.00 1.99 2.29
N GLY A 127 -2.28 1.69 2.41
CA GLY A 127 -2.79 0.41 2.88
C GLY A 127 -4.24 0.22 2.48
N PHE A 128 -4.62 -1.02 2.26
CA PHE A 128 -5.92 -1.38 1.75
C PHE A 128 -6.26 -2.80 2.17
N ASN A 129 -7.55 -3.05 2.25
CA ASN A 129 -8.09 -4.39 2.30
C ASN A 129 -8.64 -4.72 0.91
N ALA A 130 -8.16 -5.79 0.29
CA ALA A 130 -8.71 -6.27 -0.98
C ALA A 130 -8.87 -7.78 -0.90
N SER A 131 -10.08 -8.22 -0.49
CA SER A 131 -10.53 -9.62 -0.33
C SER A 131 -9.63 -10.48 0.56
N ASP A 132 -10.16 -11.06 1.64
CA ASP A 132 -9.55 -12.02 2.59
C ASP A 132 -8.13 -11.71 3.16
N TYR A 133 -7.47 -10.64 2.73
CA TYR A 133 -6.08 -10.32 3.02
C TYR A 133 -5.87 -8.80 3.19
N ALA A 134 -5.11 -8.44 4.23
CA ALA A 134 -4.73 -7.09 4.61
C ALA A 134 -3.40 -6.74 3.91
N SER A 135 -3.35 -5.64 3.13
CA SER A 135 -2.13 -5.24 2.41
C SER A 135 -1.77 -3.76 2.60
N SER A 136 -0.51 -3.48 2.93
CA SER A 136 0.03 -2.12 2.98
C SER A 136 1.33 -2.04 2.19
N PRO A 137 1.52 -1.12 1.23
CA PRO A 137 2.84 -0.81 0.71
C PRO A 137 3.66 0.05 1.66
N THR A 138 4.89 -0.39 1.88
CA THR A 138 5.91 0.21 2.73
C THR A 138 7.20 0.41 1.95
N CYS A 139 7.79 1.60 2.07
CA CYS A 139 9.07 1.94 1.49
C CYS A 139 10.15 1.95 2.59
N PRO A 140 11.16 1.06 2.54
CA PRO A 140 12.29 1.15 3.46
C PRO A 140 13.10 2.42 3.17
N ALA A 141 13.28 3.25 4.20
CA ALA A 141 14.20 4.37 4.23
C ALA A 141 15.59 3.89 4.67
N ARG A 142 16.49 3.85 3.68
CA ARG A 142 17.97 3.87 3.76
C ARG A 142 18.70 2.60 4.28
N ARG A 143 19.00 1.68 3.36
CA ARG A 143 20.35 1.11 3.08
C ARG A 143 20.26 0.33 1.76
N SER A 144 21.10 0.72 0.79
CA SER A 144 21.34 0.16 -0.57
C SER A 144 20.17 -0.55 -1.27
N ARG A 145 19.69 0.09 -2.37
CA ARG A 145 18.57 -0.32 -3.26
C ARG A 145 17.20 -0.03 -2.66
N ALA A 146 16.86 1.27 -2.53
CA ALA A 146 15.50 1.71 -2.25
C ALA A 146 14.57 1.03 -3.26
N THR A 147 13.73 0.11 -2.80
CA THR A 147 12.76 -0.61 -3.61
C THR A 147 11.52 -0.73 -2.74
N CYS A 148 10.36 -0.34 -3.27
CA CYS A 148 9.11 -0.37 -2.52
C CYS A 148 8.75 -1.82 -2.18
N ARG A 149 8.19 -2.08 -0.99
CA ARG A 149 7.74 -3.41 -0.58
C ARG A 149 6.25 -3.38 -0.25
N GLY A 150 5.44 -4.18 -0.93
CA GLY A 150 4.09 -4.52 -0.51
C GLY A 150 4.10 -5.54 0.62
N LEU A 151 3.22 -5.38 1.59
CA LEU A 151 3.05 -6.28 2.74
C LEU A 151 1.75 -7.05 2.65
N ARG A 152 1.73 -8.26 3.19
CA ARG A 152 0.52 -9.07 3.36
C ARG A 152 0.54 -9.73 4.73
N THR A 153 -0.60 -9.65 5.41
CA THR A 153 -0.97 -10.50 6.55
C THR A 153 -2.33 -11.14 6.25
N CYS A 154 -2.51 -12.41 6.59
CA CYS A 154 -3.81 -13.07 6.48
C CYS A 154 -4.80 -12.49 7.48
N ILE A 155 -6.04 -12.23 7.04
CA ILE A 155 -7.09 -11.72 7.94
C ILE A 155 -7.55 -12.78 8.96
N ASN A 156 -7.22 -14.05 8.71
CA ASN A 156 -7.44 -15.18 9.62
C ASN A 156 -6.23 -15.45 10.54
N ASP A 157 -5.23 -14.57 10.55
CA ASP A 157 -4.03 -14.75 11.36
C ASP A 157 -3.97 -13.69 12.46
N ALA A 158 -4.21 -14.14 13.70
CA ALA A 158 -4.15 -13.29 14.88
C ALA A 158 -2.71 -12.93 15.27
N ASN A 159 -1.72 -13.69 14.81
CA ASN A 159 -0.36 -13.67 15.36
C ASN A 159 0.67 -13.18 14.35
N TYR A 160 0.27 -12.70 13.17
CA TYR A 160 1.19 -12.25 12.10
C TYR A 160 2.22 -13.31 11.65
N ASP A 161 1.98 -14.60 11.91
CA ASP A 161 2.80 -15.71 11.44
C ASP A 161 2.89 -15.78 9.90
N SER A 162 1.83 -15.32 9.23
CA SER A 162 1.68 -15.23 7.78
C SER A 162 2.27 -13.96 7.16
N TYR A 163 2.88 -13.09 7.97
CA TYR A 163 3.45 -11.84 7.48
C TYR A 163 4.51 -12.08 6.40
N THR A 164 4.35 -11.39 5.28
CA THR A 164 5.25 -11.49 4.13
C THR A 164 5.33 -10.17 3.38
N GLU A 165 6.47 -9.96 2.72
CA GLU A 165 6.77 -8.76 1.93
C GLU A 165 7.11 -9.13 0.47
N VAL A 166 6.60 -8.36 -0.48
CA VAL A 166 6.91 -8.46 -1.92
C VAL A 166 7.46 -7.12 -2.37
N THR A 167 8.58 -7.12 -3.07
CA THR A 167 9.16 -5.87 -3.58
C THR A 167 8.48 -5.44 -4.89
N LEU A 168 7.96 -4.23 -4.98
CA LEU A 168 7.39 -3.62 -6.19
C LEU A 168 8.45 -2.75 -6.89
N GLN A 169 8.62 -2.95 -8.20
CA GLN A 169 9.55 -2.17 -9.01
C GLN A 169 8.85 -1.61 -10.24
N CYS A 170 9.01 -0.30 -10.48
CA CYS A 170 8.46 0.38 -11.65
C CYS A 170 9.61 0.76 -12.58
N VAL A 171 9.54 0.37 -13.86
CA VAL A 171 10.60 0.60 -14.84
C VAL A 171 10.08 1.24 -16.12
N ASP A 172 10.86 2.12 -16.72
CA ASP A 172 10.61 2.65 -18.07
C ASP A 172 11.95 2.68 -18.82
N ALA A 173 12.08 1.87 -19.86
CA ALA A 173 13.36 1.59 -20.52
C ALA A 173 14.47 1.27 -19.48
N ASP A 174 15.51 2.12 -19.41
CA ASP A 174 16.63 1.95 -18.48
C ASP A 174 16.43 2.64 -17.12
N VAL A 175 15.33 3.39 -16.95
CA VAL A 175 15.07 4.16 -15.73
C VAL A 175 14.27 3.32 -14.73
N LYS A 176 14.80 3.21 -13.51
CA LYS A 176 14.14 2.53 -12.38
C LYS A 176 13.52 3.57 -11.45
N TYR A 177 12.20 3.56 -11.33
CA TYR A 177 11.45 4.40 -10.39
C TYR A 177 11.20 3.61 -9.12
N ASN A 178 11.81 4.04 -8.03
CA ASN A 178 12.05 3.16 -6.89
C ASN A 178 11.54 3.73 -5.55
N LEU A 179 11.09 4.98 -5.54
CA LEU A 179 10.39 5.61 -4.42
C LEU A 179 8.90 5.76 -4.76
N VAL A 180 8.02 5.03 -4.07
CA VAL A 180 6.57 5.30 -4.17
C VAL A 180 6.27 6.62 -3.49
N GLN A 181 5.48 7.46 -4.16
CA GLN A 181 5.00 8.73 -3.62
C GLN A 181 3.58 8.61 -3.09
N ASP A 182 2.73 7.87 -3.82
CA ASP A 182 1.37 7.55 -3.40
C ASP A 182 0.87 6.31 -4.15
N ALA A 183 -0.14 5.65 -3.60
CA ALA A 183 -0.81 4.52 -4.23
C ALA A 183 -2.30 4.46 -3.86
N LYS A 184 -3.12 3.89 -4.76
CA LYS A 184 -4.55 3.63 -4.56
C LYS A 184 -4.99 2.37 -5.27
N ILE A 185 -6.01 1.71 -4.73
CA ILE A 185 -6.70 0.62 -5.44
C ILE A 185 -7.69 1.21 -6.45
N ALA A 186 -7.60 0.73 -7.68
CA ALA A 186 -8.61 0.90 -8.70
C ALA A 186 -9.44 -0.38 -8.82
N PHE A 187 -10.74 -0.27 -8.58
CA PHE A 187 -11.68 -1.34 -8.88
C PHE A 187 -12.13 -1.22 -10.33
N PRO A 188 -11.93 -2.26 -11.15
CA PRO A 188 -12.35 -2.23 -12.54
C PRO A 188 -13.87 -2.07 -12.62
N ALA A 189 -14.30 -1.34 -13.66
CA ALA A 189 -15.71 -1.16 -13.95
C ALA A 189 -16.44 -2.52 -14.05
N ARG A 190 -17.61 -2.60 -13.42
CA ARG A 190 -18.52 -3.75 -13.45
C ARG A 190 -19.16 -3.84 -14.84
N SER A 191 -18.39 -4.23 -15.85
CA SER A 191 -18.84 -4.27 -17.25
C SER A 191 -18.93 -5.71 -17.77
N SER A 192 -19.82 -6.51 -17.20
CA SER A 192 -20.43 -7.61 -17.94
C SER A 192 -21.70 -8.11 -17.21
N PRO A 193 -22.87 -8.15 -17.87
CA PRO A 193 -24.06 -8.84 -17.35
C PRO A 193 -23.97 -10.37 -17.52
N ARG A 194 -22.83 -10.91 -17.98
CA ARG A 194 -22.65 -12.34 -18.21
C ARG A 194 -22.06 -13.02 -16.97
N PRO A 195 -22.74 -13.98 -16.35
CA PRO A 195 -22.28 -14.64 -15.11
C PRO A 195 -20.98 -15.45 -15.25
N TRP A 196 -20.52 -15.74 -16.47
CA TRP A 196 -19.30 -16.50 -16.75
C TRP A 196 -18.06 -15.65 -17.03
N ALA A 197 -18.18 -14.33 -17.16
CA ALA A 197 -17.03 -13.46 -17.36
C ALA A 197 -16.39 -13.15 -15.99
N SER A 198 -15.19 -13.66 -15.74
CA SER A 198 -14.47 -13.41 -14.48
C SER A 198 -14.44 -11.91 -14.17
N PRO A 199 -14.83 -11.49 -12.94
CA PRO A 199 -14.68 -10.11 -12.53
C PRO A 199 -13.21 -9.73 -12.72
N ARG A 200 -12.95 -8.58 -13.37
CA ARG A 200 -11.59 -8.07 -13.49
C ARG A 200 -11.05 -7.89 -12.07
N SER A 201 -9.85 -8.38 -11.79
CA SER A 201 -9.19 -8.19 -10.50
C SER A 201 -8.92 -6.70 -10.25
N PRO A 202 -9.01 -6.21 -9.00
CA PRO A 202 -8.57 -4.87 -8.66
C PRO A 202 -7.10 -4.65 -9.01
N VAL A 203 -6.71 -3.40 -9.21
CA VAL A 203 -5.36 -3.01 -9.62
C VAL A 203 -4.83 -1.96 -8.65
N LEU A 204 -3.63 -2.17 -8.13
CA LEU A 204 -2.88 -1.15 -7.40
C LEU A 204 -2.29 -0.16 -8.40
N VAL A 205 -2.74 1.08 -8.32
CA VAL A 205 -2.24 2.22 -9.08
C VAL A 205 -1.25 2.97 -8.20
N ALA A 206 0.01 3.04 -8.59
CA ALA A 206 1.05 3.66 -7.78
C ALA A 206 1.91 4.62 -8.60
N VAL A 207 2.25 5.75 -7.98
CA VAL A 207 3.11 6.78 -8.55
C VAL A 207 4.48 6.67 -7.94
N PHE A 208 5.50 6.64 -8.78
CA PHE A 208 6.88 6.47 -8.37
C PHE A 208 7.73 7.64 -8.85
N ARG A 209 8.77 7.95 -8.08
CA ARG A 209 9.87 8.84 -8.46
C ARG A 209 11.19 8.08 -8.27
N PRO A 210 12.23 8.39 -9.06
CA PRO A 210 13.55 7.83 -8.81
C PRO A 210 14.20 8.55 -7.63
N ALA A 211 14.98 7.80 -6.86
CA ALA A 211 15.83 8.33 -5.81
C ALA A 211 17.02 9.11 -6.38
N LYS A 212 17.46 10.15 -5.68
CA LYS A 212 18.72 10.84 -5.95
C LYS A 212 19.89 10.03 -5.39
N GLY A 213 20.46 9.15 -6.22
CA GLY A 213 21.55 8.27 -5.80
C GLY A 213 21.07 7.23 -4.77
N ILE A 214 21.62 7.28 -3.56
CA ILE A 214 21.33 6.34 -2.46
C ILE A 214 20.45 7.00 -1.37
N THR A 215 19.97 8.22 -1.59
CA THR A 215 19.12 8.93 -0.63
C THR A 215 17.63 8.55 -0.82
N ASN A 216 16.78 9.01 0.10
CA ASN A 216 15.32 8.95 -0.07
C ASN A 216 14.75 10.22 -0.72
N GLU A 217 15.60 11.05 -1.30
CA GLU A 217 15.17 12.28 -1.96
C GLU A 217 14.66 11.96 -3.38
N PRO A 218 13.40 12.30 -3.70
CA PRO A 218 12.85 11.99 -5.01
C PRO A 218 13.29 13.02 -6.07
N GLN A 219 13.65 12.54 -7.26
CA GLN A 219 14.03 13.37 -8.42
C GLN A 219 12.82 14.01 -9.13
N ASN A 220 13.06 14.99 -10.02
CA ASN A 220 12.01 15.81 -10.62
C ASN A 220 11.25 15.18 -11.81
N HIS A 221 11.23 13.85 -11.86
CA HIS A 221 10.49 13.07 -12.86
C HIS A 221 9.82 11.88 -12.21
N SER A 222 8.75 11.37 -12.81
CA SER A 222 7.90 10.36 -12.19
C SER A 222 7.30 9.40 -13.20
N ALA A 223 6.79 8.27 -12.71
CA ALA A 223 6.07 7.29 -13.51
C ALA A 223 4.83 6.78 -12.76
N LEU A 224 3.82 6.41 -13.53
CA LEU A 224 2.61 5.72 -13.08
C LEU A 224 2.74 4.24 -13.44
N CYS A 225 2.73 3.36 -12.45
CA CYS A 225 2.73 1.91 -12.63
C CYS A 225 1.42 1.29 -12.12
N LEU A 226 1.02 0.21 -12.77
CA LEU A 226 -0.21 -0.53 -12.49
C LEU A 226 0.17 -1.96 -12.12
N TYR A 227 -0.25 -2.43 -10.95
CA TYR A 227 0.00 -3.79 -10.48
C TYR A 227 -1.33 -4.49 -10.22
N PRO A 228 -1.74 -5.45 -11.08
CA PRO A 228 -2.91 -6.26 -10.80
C PRO A 228 -2.74 -6.97 -9.45
N LEU A 229 -3.75 -6.91 -8.59
CA LEU A 229 -3.65 -7.52 -7.26
C LEU A 229 -3.44 -9.04 -7.32
N ARG A 230 -3.94 -9.69 -8.38
CA ARG A 230 -3.69 -11.11 -8.64
C ARG A 230 -2.20 -11.43 -8.82
N ASP A 231 -1.42 -10.52 -9.40
CA ASP A 231 0.00 -10.73 -9.68
C ASP A 231 0.81 -10.51 -8.38
N ILE A 232 0.39 -9.54 -7.57
CA ILE A 232 0.89 -9.32 -6.20
C ILE A 232 0.61 -10.56 -5.33
N GLU A 233 -0.61 -11.08 -5.38
CA GLU A 233 -1.00 -12.30 -4.68
C GLU A 233 -0.19 -13.51 -5.13
N GLY A 234 -0.04 -13.71 -6.44
CA GLY A 234 0.79 -14.77 -7.00
C GLY A 234 2.21 -14.71 -6.45
N LYS A 235 2.82 -13.51 -6.35
CA LYS A 235 4.15 -13.34 -5.77
C LYS A 235 4.21 -13.62 -4.27
N PHE A 236 3.16 -13.31 -3.51
CA PHE A 236 3.09 -13.70 -2.10
C PHE A 236 3.04 -15.22 -1.94
N ILE A 237 2.20 -15.90 -2.73
CA ILE A 237 2.04 -17.36 -2.71
C ILE A 237 3.36 -18.04 -3.10
N GLU A 238 4.01 -17.55 -4.16
CA GLU A 238 5.33 -18.03 -4.61
C GLU A 238 6.37 -17.90 -3.49
N ASN A 239 6.49 -16.73 -2.85
CA ASN A 239 7.44 -16.51 -1.76
C ASN A 239 7.19 -17.42 -0.55
N ILE A 240 5.92 -17.65 -0.20
CA ILE A 240 5.54 -18.59 0.86
C ILE A 240 5.95 -20.01 0.47
N HIS A 241 5.62 -20.46 -0.74
CA HIS A 241 5.96 -21.81 -1.19
C HIS A 241 7.46 -22.07 -1.22
N MET A 242 8.26 -21.12 -1.72
CA MET A 242 9.72 -21.23 -1.72
C MET A 242 10.28 -21.39 -0.30
N CYS A 243 9.64 -20.74 0.69
CA CYS A 243 10.04 -20.83 2.09
C CYS A 243 9.68 -22.18 2.71
N PHE A 244 8.47 -22.69 2.50
CA PHE A 244 8.02 -23.96 3.10
C PHE A 244 8.64 -25.20 2.42
N ASN A 245 8.98 -25.13 1.14
CA ASN A 245 9.67 -26.20 0.43
C ASN A 245 11.20 -26.21 0.68
N GLY A 246 11.72 -25.22 1.41
CA GLY A 246 13.15 -25.10 1.71
C GLY A 246 14.02 -24.59 0.56
N SER A 247 13.41 -24.17 -0.55
CA SER A 247 14.11 -23.50 -1.66
C SER A 247 14.79 -22.21 -1.20
N VAL A 248 14.22 -21.53 -0.20
CA VAL A 248 14.87 -20.45 0.55
C VAL A 248 14.88 -20.76 2.04
N LYS A 249 16.01 -20.49 2.71
CA LYS A 249 16.16 -20.69 4.17
C LYS A 249 15.61 -19.52 5.00
N TYR A 250 15.49 -18.35 4.39
CA TYR A 250 15.07 -17.12 5.04
C TYR A 250 14.16 -16.30 4.14
N ARG A 251 13.16 -15.64 4.73
CA ARG A 251 12.22 -14.73 4.08
C ARG A 251 12.79 -13.32 3.82
N ASN A 252 14.09 -13.12 4.07
CA ASN A 252 14.78 -11.82 3.95
C ASN A 252 14.15 -10.70 4.82
N MET A 253 13.67 -11.08 6.01
CA MET A 253 13.02 -10.19 7.00
C MET A 253 13.76 -10.22 8.35
N GLY A 254 15.08 -10.35 8.33
CA GLY A 254 15.90 -10.43 9.56
C GLY A 254 15.94 -9.16 10.41
N TYR A 255 15.28 -8.08 9.96
CA TYR A 255 15.09 -6.84 10.71
C TYR A 255 13.77 -6.81 11.48
N VAL A 256 12.88 -7.78 11.30
CA VAL A 256 11.60 -7.86 12.00
C VAL A 256 11.80 -8.66 13.29
N SER A 257 11.37 -8.09 14.41
CA SER A 257 11.26 -8.79 15.70
C SER A 257 9.80 -9.17 15.98
N GLY A 258 9.61 -10.32 16.63
CA GLY A 258 8.30 -10.85 17.02
C GLY A 258 8.02 -12.25 16.44
N PRO A 259 6.78 -12.55 16.00
CA PRO A 259 6.32 -13.90 15.62
C PRO A 259 7.07 -14.53 14.42
N VAL A 260 7.77 -13.71 13.63
CA VAL A 260 8.39 -14.13 12.35
C VAL A 260 9.74 -14.88 12.52
N LEU A 261 10.12 -15.33 13.73
CA LEU A 261 11.35 -16.13 14.01
C LEU A 261 12.63 -15.61 13.30
N ASP A 262 12.90 -14.30 13.37
CA ASP A 262 14.01 -13.64 12.67
C ASP A 262 14.02 -13.83 11.13
N GLY A 263 12.85 -14.07 10.55
CA GLY A 263 12.68 -14.35 9.12
C GLY A 263 13.10 -15.74 8.70
N LYS A 264 13.30 -16.70 9.63
CA LYS A 264 13.60 -18.10 9.31
C LYS A 264 12.40 -18.80 8.69
N CYS A 265 12.67 -19.62 7.67
CA CYS A 265 11.68 -20.52 7.13
C CYS A 265 11.50 -21.75 8.02
N PRO A 266 10.27 -22.31 8.12
CA PRO A 266 10.04 -23.60 8.77
C PRO A 266 10.88 -24.72 8.14
N THR A 267 11.21 -25.75 8.91
CA THR A 267 11.99 -26.90 8.43
C THR A 267 11.26 -27.62 7.28
N SER A 268 11.97 -27.88 6.18
CA SER A 268 11.42 -28.54 4.99
C SER A 268 10.72 -29.86 5.33
N GLY A 269 9.53 -30.09 4.77
CA GLY A 269 8.75 -31.33 4.93
C GLY A 269 7.74 -31.34 6.08
N SER A 270 7.58 -30.23 6.81
CA SER A 270 6.52 -30.08 7.83
C SER A 270 5.15 -29.68 7.27
N ALA A 271 5.10 -29.21 6.02
CA ALA A 271 3.88 -28.99 5.24
C ALA A 271 4.00 -29.73 3.91
N GLY A 272 2.98 -30.52 3.55
CA GLY A 272 2.99 -31.49 2.45
C GLY A 272 3.45 -30.95 1.09
N ASN A 273 3.89 -31.89 0.24
CA ASN A 273 4.48 -31.70 -1.08
C ASN A 273 3.83 -30.58 -1.92
N ILE A 274 4.57 -29.50 -2.17
CA ILE A 274 4.20 -28.44 -3.12
C ILE A 274 5.31 -28.35 -4.18
N PRO A 275 4.96 -28.28 -5.49
CA PRO A 275 5.95 -28.31 -6.57
C PRO A 275 6.98 -27.16 -6.52
N ASN A 276 8.18 -27.50 -6.97
CA ASN A 276 9.40 -26.67 -6.95
C ASN A 276 9.33 -25.51 -7.95
N PHE A 277 9.52 -24.27 -7.48
CA PHE A 277 9.90 -23.13 -8.30
C PHE A 277 11.27 -22.63 -7.83
N CYS A 278 12.30 -22.86 -8.65
CA CYS A 278 13.67 -22.39 -8.39
C CYS A 278 13.86 -20.98 -8.96
N GLU A 279 13.24 -19.97 -8.35
CA GLU A 279 13.66 -18.59 -8.56
C GLU A 279 13.97 -17.93 -7.21
N ARG A 280 14.90 -16.98 -7.20
CA ARG A 280 15.17 -16.18 -6.00
C ARG A 280 13.94 -15.32 -5.70
N VAL A 281 13.77 -14.85 -4.45
CA VAL A 281 12.78 -13.80 -4.12
C VAL A 281 13.00 -12.61 -5.05
N THR A 282 12.14 -12.49 -6.07
CA THR A 282 12.27 -11.52 -7.16
C THR A 282 11.26 -10.40 -6.97
N PRO A 283 11.64 -9.15 -7.29
CA PRO A 283 10.67 -8.06 -7.26
C PRO A 283 9.58 -8.27 -8.33
N LEU A 284 8.36 -7.85 -8.02
CA LEU A 284 7.30 -7.71 -9.01
C LEU A 284 7.61 -6.46 -9.84
N VAL A 285 8.12 -6.69 -11.05
CA VAL A 285 8.47 -5.63 -12.00
C VAL A 285 7.26 -5.29 -12.87
N ALA A 286 6.89 -4.02 -12.91
CA ALA A 286 5.91 -3.49 -13.86
C ALA A 286 6.57 -2.42 -14.75
N THR A 287 6.17 -2.41 -16.02
CA THR A 287 6.53 -1.33 -16.95
C THR A 287 5.63 -0.13 -16.68
N ALA A 288 6.19 1.07 -16.69
CA ALA A 288 5.44 2.31 -16.52
C ALA A 288 4.33 2.42 -17.56
N ALA A 289 3.08 2.56 -17.10
CA ALA A 289 1.95 2.83 -17.97
C ALA A 289 2.05 4.25 -18.56
N LEU A 290 2.57 5.19 -17.75
CA LEU A 290 2.90 6.55 -18.16
C LEU A 290 4.17 7.01 -17.47
N ALA A 291 5.12 7.55 -18.25
CA ALA A 291 6.30 8.23 -17.72
C ALA A 291 6.17 9.74 -17.93
N PHE A 292 6.64 10.50 -16.95
CA PHE A 292 6.60 11.95 -16.92
C PHE A 292 8.02 12.50 -16.66
N PRO A 293 8.79 12.79 -17.72
CA PRO A 293 10.21 13.12 -17.61
C PRO A 293 10.51 14.47 -16.95
N ASN A 294 9.53 15.38 -16.87
CA ASN A 294 9.70 16.73 -16.30
C ASN A 294 8.61 17.09 -15.29
N ILE A 295 7.93 16.08 -14.72
CA ILE A 295 6.81 16.31 -13.81
C ILE A 295 6.97 15.41 -12.59
N SER A 296 6.92 16.03 -11.42
CA SER A 296 6.94 15.37 -10.13
C SER A 296 5.51 15.12 -9.66
N LEU A 297 5.08 13.86 -9.72
CA LEU A 297 3.81 13.44 -9.15
C LEU A 297 3.96 13.20 -7.64
N SER A 298 2.97 13.62 -6.86
CA SER A 298 2.94 13.49 -5.40
C SER A 298 1.76 12.68 -4.88
N ALA A 299 0.68 12.57 -5.66
CA ALA A 299 -0.56 11.94 -5.22
C ALA A 299 -1.30 11.26 -6.37
N VAL A 300 -2.11 10.26 -6.04
CA VAL A 300 -3.04 9.61 -6.96
C VAL A 300 -4.38 9.35 -6.27
N ALA A 301 -5.46 9.61 -7.00
CA ALA A 301 -6.81 9.16 -6.68
C ALA A 301 -7.38 8.38 -7.87
N THR A 302 -8.27 7.43 -7.60
CA THR A 302 -8.90 6.60 -8.63
C THR A 302 -10.41 6.72 -8.51
N ALA A 303 -11.10 6.75 -9.65
CA ALA A 303 -12.56 6.78 -9.71
C ALA A 303 -13.06 5.92 -10.86
N SER A 304 -14.10 5.13 -10.62
CA SER A 304 -14.71 4.28 -11.63
C SER A 304 -16.02 4.92 -12.09
N THR A 305 -16.13 5.22 -13.38
CA THR A 305 -17.29 5.87 -14.00
C THR A 305 -17.82 5.00 -15.14
N GLY A 306 -18.94 4.32 -14.90
CA GLY A 306 -19.54 3.41 -15.88
C GLY A 306 -18.59 2.26 -16.24
N ARG A 307 -18.02 2.29 -17.45
CA ARG A 307 -17.07 1.29 -17.99
C ARG A 307 -15.59 1.68 -17.85
N HIS A 308 -15.32 2.89 -17.37
CA HIS A 308 -14.01 3.49 -17.38
C HIS A 308 -13.46 3.65 -15.97
N VAL A 309 -12.15 3.50 -15.82
CA VAL A 309 -11.44 3.82 -14.59
C VAL A 309 -10.57 5.05 -14.89
N LEU A 310 -10.72 6.08 -14.07
CA LEU A 310 -9.95 7.33 -14.17
C LEU A 310 -8.97 7.40 -13.01
N ALA A 311 -7.74 7.83 -13.29
CA ALA A 311 -6.76 8.23 -12.30
C ALA A 311 -6.60 9.75 -12.33
N PHE A 312 -6.67 10.38 -11.17
CA PHE A 312 -6.35 11.79 -10.95
C PHE A 312 -4.98 11.86 -10.28
N LEU A 313 -4.03 12.50 -10.95
CA LEU A 313 -2.64 12.58 -10.51
C LEU A 313 -2.35 14.00 -10.04
N GLY A 314 -2.01 14.16 -8.77
CA GLY A 314 -1.55 15.41 -8.18
C GLY A 314 -0.06 15.61 -8.43
N THR A 315 0.34 16.82 -8.80
CA THR A 315 1.73 17.21 -9.02
C THR A 315 2.24 18.10 -7.89
N THR A 316 3.55 18.12 -7.65
CA THR A 316 4.16 18.95 -6.58
C THR A 316 4.03 20.46 -6.82
N ASP A 317 3.75 20.88 -8.07
CA ASP A 317 3.45 22.25 -8.45
C ASP A 317 1.94 22.60 -8.35
N GLY A 318 1.12 21.71 -7.77
CA GLY A 318 -0.29 21.99 -7.45
C GLY A 318 -1.27 21.77 -8.60
N ARG A 319 -0.88 21.04 -9.65
CA ARG A 319 -1.75 20.72 -10.79
C ARG A 319 -2.33 19.32 -10.65
N ILE A 320 -3.50 19.12 -11.25
CA ILE A 320 -4.16 17.82 -11.33
C ILE A 320 -4.21 17.36 -12.78
N LYS A 321 -3.73 16.15 -13.04
CA LYS A 321 -3.84 15.49 -14.35
C LYS A 321 -4.86 14.38 -14.28
N LYS A 322 -5.70 14.27 -15.31
CA LYS A 322 -6.69 13.20 -15.44
C LYS A 322 -6.21 12.20 -16.47
N VAL A 323 -6.16 10.93 -16.11
CA VAL A 323 -5.70 9.82 -16.94
C VAL A 323 -6.79 8.76 -17.02
N LEU A 324 -7.07 8.26 -18.22
CA LEU A 324 -7.95 7.12 -18.42
C LEU A 324 -7.13 5.82 -18.34
N LEU A 325 -7.47 4.97 -17.38
CA LEU A 325 -6.90 3.63 -17.24
C LEU A 325 -7.76 2.67 -18.07
N SER A 326 -7.32 2.36 -19.29
CA SER A 326 -7.96 1.37 -20.15
C SER A 326 -7.22 0.03 -20.05
N GLY A 327 -7.97 -1.06 -19.85
CA GLY A 327 -7.42 -2.40 -19.99
C GLY A 327 -7.01 -2.67 -21.45
N PRO A 328 -6.19 -3.70 -21.72
CA PRO A 328 -5.76 -4.03 -23.08
C PRO A 328 -6.97 -4.09 -24.02
N SER A 329 -6.94 -3.25 -25.06
CA SER A 329 -7.89 -3.33 -26.16
C SER A 329 -7.78 -4.73 -26.75
N ARG A 330 -8.88 -5.49 -26.80
CA ARG A 330 -8.91 -6.70 -27.64
C ARG A 330 -8.40 -6.31 -29.02
N PRO A 331 -7.47 -7.06 -29.63
CA PRO A 331 -7.04 -6.75 -30.98
C PRO A 331 -8.29 -6.74 -31.84
N ASN A 332 -8.63 -5.56 -32.36
CA ASN A 332 -9.65 -5.45 -33.39
C ASN A 332 -9.14 -6.32 -34.53
N THR A 333 -9.89 -7.37 -34.86
CA THR A 333 -9.75 -8.15 -36.08
C THR A 333 -10.02 -7.24 -37.27
N ARG A 334 -9.08 -6.34 -37.58
CA ARG A 334 -8.88 -5.86 -38.93
C ARG A 334 -8.02 -6.91 -39.61
N ARG A 335 -8.64 -7.65 -40.53
CA ARG A 335 -7.97 -8.53 -41.49
C ARG A 335 -6.77 -7.80 -42.08
N SER A 336 -5.57 -8.27 -41.79
CA SER A 336 -4.42 -8.16 -42.68
C SER A 336 -3.49 -9.34 -42.41
N SER A 337 -3.12 -10.01 -43.50
CA SER A 337 -2.42 -11.28 -43.63
C SER A 337 -0.93 -11.24 -43.23
N SER A 338 -0.43 -12.42 -42.81
CA SER A 338 0.97 -12.94 -42.80
C SER A 338 2.04 -12.12 -42.04
N THR A 339 3.03 -12.64 -41.30
CA THR A 339 3.65 -13.96 -41.12
C THR A 339 4.57 -13.86 -39.88
N GLY A 340 4.75 -14.94 -39.12
CA GLY A 340 6.00 -15.19 -38.36
C GLY A 340 6.09 -14.80 -36.87
N GLN A 341 6.44 -15.80 -36.06
CA GLN A 341 6.97 -15.80 -34.68
C GLN A 341 6.03 -15.49 -33.48
N ARG A 342 5.83 -16.55 -32.67
CA ARG A 342 5.14 -16.54 -31.38
C ARG A 342 6.09 -16.08 -30.27
N HIS A 343 5.76 -14.98 -29.60
CA HIS A 343 6.26 -14.62 -28.27
C HIS A 343 5.11 -14.61 -27.26
N PRO A 344 5.36 -14.89 -25.97
CA PRO A 344 4.32 -14.95 -24.94
C PRO A 344 3.65 -13.59 -24.73
N ALA A 345 2.32 -13.61 -24.55
CA ALA A 345 1.47 -12.45 -24.50
C ALA A 345 1.79 -11.53 -23.32
N ARG A 346 2.18 -10.28 -23.62
CA ARG A 346 2.34 -9.20 -22.63
C ARG A 346 0.98 -8.71 -22.15
N HIS A 347 0.83 -8.53 -20.84
CA HIS A 347 -0.34 -7.87 -20.25
C HIS A 347 -0.15 -6.35 -20.26
N ASP A 348 -0.27 -5.74 -21.45
CA ASP A 348 -0.12 -4.29 -21.60
C ASP A 348 -1.44 -3.58 -21.24
N ALA A 349 -1.48 -2.93 -20.07
CA ALA A 349 -2.50 -1.92 -19.79
C ALA A 349 -2.11 -0.61 -20.49
N VAL A 350 -2.90 -0.17 -21.46
CA VAL A 350 -2.59 1.01 -22.27
C VAL A 350 -3.36 2.21 -21.72
N ALA A 351 -2.65 3.19 -21.17
CA ALA A 351 -3.21 4.52 -20.93
C ALA A 351 -3.26 5.27 -22.26
N ASP A 352 -4.46 5.45 -22.83
CA ASP A 352 -4.62 6.14 -24.11
C ASP A 352 -4.28 7.64 -23.97
N ARG A 353 -3.37 8.12 -24.83
CA ARG A 353 -2.94 9.52 -24.93
C ARG A 353 -3.95 10.40 -25.67
N ARG A 354 -5.02 9.84 -26.24
CA ARG A 354 -5.98 10.57 -27.09
C ARG A 354 -7.19 11.10 -26.33
N PHE A 355 -6.97 12.01 -25.39
CA PHE A 355 -8.01 13.00 -25.07
C PHE A 355 -7.37 14.38 -24.95
N SER A 356 -7.77 15.24 -25.89
CA SER A 356 -7.44 16.67 -25.89
C SER A 356 -7.97 17.31 -24.61
N LEU A 357 -7.06 17.95 -23.88
CA LEU A 357 -7.30 18.62 -22.62
C LEU A 357 -8.14 19.88 -22.83
N ARG A 358 -9.27 20.00 -22.13
CA ARG A 358 -9.63 21.31 -21.56
C ARG A 358 -9.08 21.31 -20.14
N PRO A 359 -8.06 22.14 -19.82
CA PRO A 359 -7.52 22.20 -18.47
C PRO A 359 -8.59 22.77 -17.53
N PHE A 360 -9.04 21.98 -16.56
CA PHE A 360 -9.68 22.53 -15.37
C PHE A 360 -8.56 22.95 -14.42
N HIS A 361 -8.34 24.26 -14.30
CA HIS A 361 -7.42 24.85 -13.33
C HIS A 361 -8.11 24.87 -11.97
N VAL A 362 -7.75 23.94 -11.09
CA VAL A 362 -8.07 24.09 -9.66
C VAL A 362 -6.85 24.77 -9.04
N GLN A 363 -6.85 26.10 -9.05
CA GLN A 363 -5.83 26.89 -8.38
C GLN A 363 -6.17 26.94 -6.88
N GLY A 364 -5.65 25.96 -6.15
CA GLY A 364 -5.67 25.91 -4.70
C GLY A 364 -4.26 25.92 -4.15
N ASP A 365 -4.08 26.49 -2.96
CA ASP A 365 -2.83 26.49 -2.21
C ASP A 365 -2.19 25.08 -2.19
N LYS A 366 -0.85 24.98 -2.16
CA LYS A 366 -0.13 23.68 -2.31
C LYS A 366 -0.65 22.60 -1.33
N SER A 367 -1.10 23.02 -0.15
CA SER A 367 -1.75 22.18 0.86
C SER A 367 -3.13 21.67 0.43
N ARG A 368 -3.93 22.49 -0.26
CA ARG A 368 -5.31 22.20 -0.66
C ARG A 368 -5.38 21.28 -1.87
N ALA A 369 -4.47 21.39 -2.84
CA ALA A 369 -4.42 20.49 -3.99
C ALA A 369 -3.98 19.07 -3.59
N ASP A 370 -2.97 18.96 -2.72
CA ASP A 370 -2.52 17.67 -2.16
C ASP A 370 -3.61 17.05 -1.26
N TRP A 371 -4.24 17.86 -0.40
CA TRP A 371 -5.39 17.44 0.42
C TRP A 371 -6.59 16.98 -0.42
N LEU A 372 -6.97 17.74 -1.45
CA LEU A 372 -8.06 17.38 -2.37
C LEU A 372 -7.73 16.07 -3.09
N SER A 373 -6.51 15.88 -3.59
CA SER A 373 -6.13 14.63 -4.26
C SER A 373 -6.08 13.42 -3.32
N LYS A 374 -5.75 13.62 -2.03
CA LYS A 374 -5.74 12.55 -1.01
C LYS A 374 -7.13 12.25 -0.44
N ASN A 375 -8.04 13.23 -0.42
CA ASN A 375 -9.34 13.15 0.27
C ASN A 375 -10.57 13.28 -0.64
N LEU A 376 -10.42 13.40 -1.97
CA LEU A 376 -11.55 13.63 -2.91
C LEU A 376 -12.65 12.57 -2.86
N PHE A 377 -12.39 11.39 -2.26
CA PHE A 377 -13.30 10.26 -2.23
C PHE A 377 -13.56 9.69 -0.82
N VAL A 378 -13.25 10.43 0.24
CA VAL A 378 -13.63 10.05 1.62
C VAL A 378 -15.13 10.34 1.91
N MET A 379 -15.86 10.92 0.95
CA MET A 379 -17.27 11.33 1.09
C MET A 379 -18.24 10.68 0.09
N SER A 380 -18.02 9.42 -0.32
CA SER A 380 -18.98 8.69 -1.15
C SER A 380 -19.22 7.27 -0.66
#